data_AF-A0A352RS27-F1
#
_entry.id   AF-A0A352RS27-F1
#
_cell.length_a   1.000
_cell.length_b   1.000
_cell.length_c   1.000
_cell.angle_alpha   90.00
_cell.angle_beta   90.00
_cell.angle_gamma   90.00
#
_symmetry.space_group_name_H-M   'P 1'
#
loop_
_entity.id
_entity.type
_entity.pdbx_description
1 polymer ?
#
loop_
_entity_poly.entity_id
_entity_poly.type
_entity_poly.pdbx_seq_one_letter_code
_entity_poly.pdbx_strand_id
1 'polypeptide(L)' 'MQGPWGAEIGAALQPGENVLAGLTLDLDARLHFTQGWLVVTDRRLIARAPGEKTLQDWEITAGQTLAHGDH' A
#
# COMPACT_ATOMS: atom_id res chain seq x y z
N MET A 1 9.95 1.89 -10.62
CA MET A 1 8.54 1.46 -10.62
C MET A 1 7.66 2.66 -10.95
N GLN A 2 6.73 2.53 -11.90
CA GLN A 2 5.71 3.55 -12.20
C GLN A 2 4.35 2.95 -11.83
N GLY A 3 3.56 3.67 -11.04
CA GLY A 3 2.25 3.22 -10.56
C GLY A 3 1.44 4.38 -9.95
N PRO A 4 0.14 4.18 -9.66
CA PRO A 4 -0.77 5.23 -9.20
C PRO A 4 -0.41 5.85 -7.83
N TRP A 5 0.56 5.28 -7.12
CA TRP A 5 1.05 5.75 -5.82
C TRP A 5 2.12 6.84 -5.90
N GLY A 6 2.71 7.11 -7.08
CA GLY A 6 3.97 7.87 -7.21
C GLY A 6 4.04 9.22 -6.48
N ALA A 7 3.01 10.06 -6.63
CA ALA A 7 2.99 11.39 -6.00
C ALA A 7 2.78 11.32 -4.47
N GLU A 8 1.85 10.48 -4.03
CA GLU A 8 1.49 10.34 -2.61
C GLU A 8 2.57 9.61 -1.81
N ILE A 9 3.19 8.58 -2.39
CA ILE A 9 4.28 7.89 -1.73
C ILE A 9 5.53 8.76 -1.64
N GLY A 10 5.81 9.58 -2.66
CA GLY A 10 6.98 10.46 -2.64
C GLY A 10 6.99 11.40 -1.43
N ALA A 11 5.81 11.82 -0.97
CA ALA A 11 5.65 12.63 0.24
C ALA A 11 5.68 11.81 1.55
N ALA A 12 5.32 10.53 1.50
CA ALA A 12 5.23 9.65 2.67
C ALA A 12 6.54 8.93 3.02
N LEU A 13 7.43 8.75 2.03
CA LEU A 13 8.71 8.05 2.22
C LEU A 13 9.64 8.82 3.14
N GLN A 14 10.27 8.10 4.06
CA GLN A 14 11.37 8.62 4.85
C GLN A 14 12.65 8.71 4.00
N PRO A 15 13.62 9.56 4.37
CA PRO A 15 14.93 9.58 3.73
C PRO A 15 15.59 8.19 3.71
N GLY A 16 15.98 7.75 2.51
CA GLY A 16 16.60 6.45 2.27
C GLY A 16 15.66 5.25 2.35
N GLU A 17 14.34 5.47 2.42
CA GLU A 17 13.33 4.40 2.31
C GLU A 17 13.12 4.04 0.84
N ASN A 18 13.18 2.75 0.49
CA ASN A 18 13.11 2.27 -0.88
C ASN A 18 11.84 1.47 -1.12
N VAL A 19 11.11 1.79 -2.20
CA VAL A 19 9.99 0.96 -2.67
C VAL A 19 10.55 -0.31 -3.31
N LEU A 20 10.06 -1.47 -2.88
CA LEU A 20 10.47 -2.79 -3.34
C LEU A 20 9.45 -3.41 -4.31
N ALA A 21 8.15 -3.22 -4.04
CA ALA A 21 7.06 -3.71 -4.88
C ALA A 21 5.81 -2.84 -4.72
N GLY A 22 4.89 -2.90 -5.69
CA GLY A 22 3.60 -2.22 -5.63
C GLY A 22 2.49 -3.02 -6.29
N LEU A 23 1.27 -2.84 -5.78
CA LEU A 23 0.04 -3.50 -6.20
C LEU A 23 -1.06 -2.44 -6.34
N THR A 24 -1.76 -2.46 -7.47
CA THR A 24 -2.99 -1.68 -7.66
C THR A 24 -4.17 -2.49 -7.17
N LEU A 25 -5.07 -1.85 -6.42
CA LEU A 25 -6.32 -2.44 -5.95
C LEU A 25 -7.45 -1.85 -6.78
N ASP A 26 -8.31 -2.70 -7.33
CA ASP A 26 -9.41 -2.32 -8.21
C ASP A 26 -10.79 -2.43 -7.55
N LEU A 27 -10.91 -3.01 -6.35
CA LEU A 27 -12.18 -3.20 -5.64
C LEU A 27 -12.16 -2.67 -4.20
N ASP A 28 -13.23 -2.00 -3.77
CA ASP A 28 -13.49 -1.76 -2.34
C ASP A 28 -14.03 -3.01 -1.63
N ALA A 29 -14.19 -2.92 -0.30
CA ALA A 29 -14.78 -3.98 0.53
C ALA A 29 -16.27 -4.27 0.20
N ARG A 30 -16.90 -3.51 -0.70
CA ARG A 30 -18.27 -3.70 -1.19
C ARG A 30 -18.30 -4.21 -2.63
N LEU A 31 -17.15 -4.60 -3.19
CA LEU A 31 -16.97 -5.09 -4.56
C LEU A 31 -17.29 -4.06 -5.65
N HIS A 32 -17.15 -2.76 -5.35
CA HIS A 32 -17.22 -1.72 -6.37
C HIS A 32 -15.84 -1.41 -6.94
N PHE A 33 -15.79 -1.18 -8.25
CA PHE A 33 -14.57 -0.73 -8.90
C PHE A 33 -14.14 0.64 -8.39
N THR A 34 -12.99 0.69 -7.72
CA THR A 34 -12.39 1.92 -7.21
C THR A 34 -10.88 1.76 -7.05
N GLN A 35 -10.17 2.88 -6.99
CA GLN A 35 -8.73 2.91 -7.16
C GLN A 35 -8.00 3.06 -5.82
N GLY A 36 -7.53 1.93 -5.30
CA GLY A 36 -6.57 1.87 -4.20
C GLY A 36 -5.22 1.35 -4.64
N TRP A 37 -4.29 1.28 -3.71
CA TRP A 37 -2.97 0.71 -3.93
C TRP A 37 -2.31 0.30 -2.62
N LEU A 38 -1.36 -0.62 -2.74
CA LEU A 38 -0.47 -1.08 -1.67
C LEU A 38 0.96 -1.10 -2.21
N VAL A 39 1.92 -0.67 -1.40
CA VAL A 39 3.35 -0.65 -1.75
C VAL A 39 4.13 -1.18 -0.56
N VAL A 40 5.12 -2.01 -0.88
CA VAL A 40 6.05 -2.60 0.08
C VAL A 40 7.34 -1.81 -0.02
N THR A 41 7.81 -1.27 1.10
CA THR A 41 9.14 -0.67 1.21
C THR A 41 10.11 -1.61 1.92
N ASP A 42 11.37 -1.21 2.01
CA ASP A 42 12.38 -1.88 2.84
C ASP A 42 12.14 -1.72 4.36
N ARG A 43 11.08 -1.01 4.78
CA ARG A 43 10.73 -0.76 6.19
C ARG A 43 9.30 -1.12 6.56
N ARG A 44 8.33 -0.88 5.68
CA ARG A 44 6.90 -0.94 6.00
C ARG A 44 6.04 -1.18 4.77
N LEU A 45 4.79 -1.52 5.03
CA LEU A 45 3.70 -1.45 4.06
C LEU A 45 3.11 -0.05 4.11
N ILE A 46 2.81 0.54 2.95
CA ILE A 46 2.03 1.78 2.84
C ILE A 46 0.89 1.52 1.86
N ALA A 47 -0.34 1.85 2.25
CA ALA A 47 -1.51 1.64 1.42
C ALA A 47 -2.45 2.84 1.43
N ARG A 48 -3.16 3.01 0.32
CA ARG A 48 -4.40 3.77 0.27
C ARG A 48 -5.51 2.81 -0.09
N ALA A 49 -6.42 2.58 0.86
CA ALA A 49 -7.58 1.75 0.60
C ALA A 49 -8.45 2.40 -0.51
N PRO A 50 -9.10 1.61 -1.37
CA PRO A 50 -9.98 2.15 -2.40
C PRO A 50 -11.11 2.99 -1.78
N GLY A 51 -11.33 4.19 -2.31
CA GLY A 51 -12.29 5.16 -1.77
C GLY A 51 -11.79 6.00 -0.59
N GLU A 52 -10.64 5.65 0.00
CA GLU A 52 -10.02 6.42 1.08
C GLU A 52 -9.01 7.45 0.55
N LYS A 53 -8.85 8.54 1.29
CA LYS A 53 -7.81 9.57 1.05
C LYS A 53 -6.63 9.45 2.01
N THR A 54 -6.85 8.81 3.14
CA THR A 54 -5.86 8.67 4.19
C THR A 54 -4.96 7.47 3.87
N LEU A 55 -3.65 7.71 3.94
CA LEU A 55 -2.68 6.63 3.86
C LEU A 55 -2.66 5.87 5.19
N GLN A 56 -2.50 4.56 5.10
CA GLN A 56 -2.23 3.69 6.22
C GLN A 56 -0.85 3.09 6.05
N ASP A 57 -0.12 2.90 7.15
CA ASP A 57 1.17 2.25 7.13
C ASP A 57 1.37 1.28 8.29
N TRP A 58 2.14 0.23 8.02
CA TRP A 58 2.43 -0.85 8.97
C TRP A 58 3.90 -1.25 8.88
N GLU A 59 4.65 -1.09 9.96
CA GLU A 59 6.06 -1.52 10.03
C GLU A 59 6.20 -3.02 9.77
N ILE A 60 7.19 -3.40 8.97
CA ILE A 60 7.55 -4.79 8.73
C ILE A 60 8.54 -5.21 9.82
N THR A 61 8.12 -6.15 10.65
CA THR A 61 8.94 -6.66 11.76
C THR A 61 9.14 -8.17 11.66
N ALA A 62 10.25 -8.65 12.24
CA ALA A 62 10.54 -10.09 12.25
C ALA A 62 9.43 -10.85 12.99
N GLY A 63 8.94 -11.94 12.39
CA GLY A 63 7.88 -12.78 12.97
C GLY A 63 6.45 -12.36 12.62
N GLN A 64 6.25 -11.29 11.84
CA GLN A 64 4.95 -11.00 11.25
C GLN A 64 4.52 -12.09 10.26
N THR A 65 3.22 -12.39 10.28
CA THR A 65 2.59 -13.30 9.32
C THR A 65 1.52 -12.54 8.57
N LEU A 66 1.53 -12.64 7.23
CA LEU A 66 0.46 -12.11 6.39
C LEU A 66 -0.59 -13.20 6.19
N ALA A 67 -1.81 -12.93 6.61
CA ALA A 67 -2.97 -13.77 6.31
C ALA A 67 -3.74 -13.16 5.14
N HIS A 68 -3.91 -13.94 4.07
CA HIS A 68 -4.78 -13.56 2.95
C HIS A 68 -6.07 -14.37 3.05
N GLY A 69 -7.20 -13.68 3.13
CA GLY A 69 -8.53 -14.27 3.09
C GLY A 69 -9.25 -13.82 1.83
N ASP A 70 -10.00 -14.73 1.22
CA ASP A 70 -11.02 -14.38 0.23
C ASP A 70 -12.35 -14.10 0.96
N HIS A 71 -13.21 -13.26 0.36
CA HIS A 71 -14.42 -12.75 0.99
C HIS A 71 -15.71 -13.28 0.35
#